data_AF-A0A8S8YBD2-F1
#
_entry.id   AF-A0A8S8YBD2-F1
#
_cell.length_a   1.000
_cell.length_b   1.000
_cell.length_c   1.000
_cell.angle_alpha   90.00
_cell.angle_beta   90.00
_cell.angle_gamma   90.00
#
_symmetry.space_group_name_H-M   'P 1'
#
loop_
_entity.id
_entity.type
_entity.pdbx_description
1 polymer ?
#
loop_
_entity_poly.entity_id
_entity_poly.type
_entity_poly.pdbx_seq_one_letter_code
_entity_poly.pdbx_strand_id
1 'polypeptide(L)'
;MEGLSSYPHPRLMPEFWEYPTVSMGLGPLGAVMQARFWKYLEQRGIADTSESRVFAFLGDGEMDEPEAIASIAVAGREQLDNLIVVVNCNLQRLDGPVRGNSSIIQELEGLYRGAGWTVIKLIWGSGWDRVFQRDTKRGASGEDGGDH
;
A
#
# COMPACT_ATOMS: atom_id res chain seq x y z
N MET A 1 -22.36 4.83 30.76
CA MET A 1 -22.22 4.31 29.39
C MET A 1 -20.76 3.99 29.19
N GLU A 2 -20.43 2.73 28.92
CA GLU A 2 -19.13 2.37 28.35
C GLU A 2 -19.15 2.82 26.88
N GLY A 3 -18.22 3.70 26.52
CA GLY A 3 -18.11 4.25 25.18
C GLY A 3 -17.05 3.53 24.36
N LEU A 4 -17.14 3.66 23.03
CA LEU A 4 -16.10 3.24 22.10
C LEU A 4 -15.44 4.48 21.50
N SER A 5 -14.12 4.43 21.30
CA SER A 5 -13.43 5.50 20.57
C SER A 5 -13.85 5.51 19.11
N SER A 6 -13.92 6.69 18.49
CA SER A 6 -14.27 6.85 17.07
C SER A 6 -13.23 6.24 16.13
N TYR A 7 -11.97 6.21 16.58
CA TYR A 7 -10.81 5.74 15.84
C TYR A 7 -9.86 4.96 16.76
N PRO A 8 -8.82 4.32 16.20
CA PRO A 8 -7.79 3.66 16.98
C PRO A 8 -7.08 4.61 17.95
N HIS A 9 -7.46 4.54 19.22
CA HIS A 9 -6.91 5.37 20.29
C HIS A 9 -6.52 4.50 21.47
N PRO A 10 -5.27 4.00 21.51
CA PRO A 10 -4.77 3.14 22.59
C PRO A 10 -4.92 3.78 23.98
N ARG A 11 -4.77 5.11 24.10
CA ARG A 11 -4.99 5.81 25.36
C ARG A 11 -6.44 5.74 25.85
N LEU A 12 -7.41 5.73 24.94
CA LEU A 12 -8.84 5.67 25.28
C LEU A 12 -9.33 4.24 25.48
N MET A 13 -8.73 3.28 24.76
CA MET A 13 -9.07 1.86 24.84
C MET A 13 -7.77 1.00 24.83
N PRO A 14 -7.06 0.90 25.97
CA PRO A 14 -5.71 0.34 26.03
C PRO A 14 -5.63 -1.17 25.83
N GLU A 15 -6.72 -1.89 26.03
CA GLU A 15 -6.80 -3.35 25.83
C GLU A 15 -7.38 -3.72 24.45
N PHE A 16 -7.65 -2.73 23.59
CA PHE A 16 -8.28 -2.95 22.28
C PHE A 16 -7.47 -2.37 21.13
N TRP A 17 -7.07 -1.10 21.21
CA TRP A 17 -6.33 -0.44 20.14
C TRP A 17 -4.83 -0.38 20.44
N GLU A 18 -4.01 -0.65 19.44
CA GLU A 18 -2.55 -0.65 19.55
C GLU A 18 -1.89 0.52 18.80
N TYR A 19 -2.38 0.84 17.59
CA TYR A 19 -1.74 1.80 16.68
C TYR A 19 -2.72 2.90 16.27
N PRO A 20 -2.43 4.19 16.55
CA PRO A 20 -3.26 5.29 16.11
C PRO A 20 -3.00 5.64 14.64
N THR A 21 -4.02 5.54 13.80
CA THR A 21 -3.88 5.67 12.33
C THR A 21 -4.79 6.71 11.68
N VAL A 22 -5.69 7.35 12.42
CA VAL A 22 -6.65 8.31 11.83
C VAL A 22 -5.99 9.57 11.26
N SER A 23 -4.83 9.97 11.81
CA SER A 23 -4.01 11.01 11.19
C SER A 23 -3.32 10.39 9.98
N MET A 24 -3.87 10.67 8.81
CA MET A 24 -3.37 10.19 7.52
C MET A 24 -1.87 10.50 7.35
N GLY A 25 -1.15 9.59 6.70
CA GLY A 25 0.29 9.70 6.46
C GLY A 25 1.16 9.14 7.60
N LEU A 26 0.74 9.25 8.86
CA LEU A 26 1.51 8.72 9.99
C LEU A 26 1.46 7.18 10.08
N GLY A 27 0.35 6.57 9.68
CA GLY A 27 0.19 5.12 9.61
C GLY A 27 1.25 4.43 8.74
N PRO A 28 1.39 4.80 7.45
CA PRO A 28 2.39 4.22 6.57
C PRO A 28 3.82 4.31 7.10
N LEU A 29 4.23 5.51 7.54
CA LEU A 29 5.58 5.70 8.09
C LEU A 29 5.80 4.90 9.38
N GLY A 30 4.81 4.90 10.27
CA GLY A 30 4.84 4.08 11.49
C GLY A 30 4.99 2.59 11.20
N ALA A 31 4.27 2.07 10.20
CA ALA A 31 4.37 0.67 9.80
C ALA A 31 5.76 0.29 9.27
N VAL A 32 6.38 1.16 8.46
CA VAL A 32 7.77 0.98 7.99
C VAL A 32 8.75 0.94 9.15
N MET A 33 8.61 1.87 10.09
CA MET A 33 9.47 1.93 11.27
C MET A 33 9.27 0.72 12.18
N GLN A 34 8.03 0.24 12.34
CA GLN A 34 7.71 -0.96 13.10
C GLN A 34 8.33 -2.22 12.47
N ALA A 35 8.18 -2.39 11.16
CA ALA A 35 8.74 -3.53 10.43
C ALA A 35 10.28 -3.56 10.53
N ARG A 36 10.90 -2.40 10.38
CA ARG A 36 12.34 -2.22 10.57
C ARG A 36 12.78 -2.54 12.00
N PHE A 37 12.00 -2.14 13.00
CA PHE A 37 12.31 -2.41 14.40
C PHE A 37 12.21 -3.90 14.73
N TRP A 38 11.23 -4.63 14.20
CA TRP A 38 11.16 -6.09 14.36
C TRP A 38 12.38 -6.79 13.76
N LYS A 39 12.78 -6.44 12.52
CA LYS A 39 14.03 -6.96 11.95
C LYS A 39 15.24 -6.66 12.84
N TYR A 40 15.29 -5.47 13.44
CA TYR A 40 16.34 -5.12 14.39
C TYR A 40 16.33 -6.02 15.62
N LEU A 41 15.17 -6.27 16.24
CA LEU A 41 15.06 -7.15 17.42
C LEU A 41 15.54 -8.57 17.12
N GLU A 42 15.13 -9.12 15.98
CA GLU A 42 15.52 -10.45 15.51
C GLU A 42 17.03 -10.53 15.26
N GLN A 43 17.58 -9.60 14.47
CA GLN A 43 19.01 -9.57 14.13
C GLN A 43 19.92 -9.37 15.35
N ARG A 44 19.40 -8.76 16.42
CA ARG A 44 20.12 -8.54 17.67
C ARG A 44 19.91 -9.66 18.69
N GLY A 45 19.09 -10.66 18.38
CA GLY A 45 18.76 -11.75 19.30
C GLY A 45 18.01 -11.28 20.55
N ILE A 46 17.28 -10.15 20.47
CA ILE A 46 16.52 -9.60 21.60
C ILE A 46 15.14 -10.28 21.70
N ALA A 47 14.49 -10.50 20.56
CA ALA A 47 13.22 -11.22 20.46
C ALA A 47 13.14 -11.91 19.09
N ASP A 48 12.53 -13.10 19.05
CA ASP A 48 12.22 -13.75 17.78
C ASP A 48 10.96 -13.13 17.19
N THR A 49 11.12 -12.44 16.07
CA THR A 49 10.02 -11.82 15.30
C THR A 49 9.93 -12.35 13.88
N SER A 50 10.60 -13.49 13.59
CA SER A 50 10.72 -14.04 12.24
C SER A 50 9.37 -14.36 11.59
N GLU A 51 8.38 -14.78 12.39
CA GLU A 51 7.02 -15.08 11.95
C GLU A 51 6.07 -13.87 12.03
N SER A 52 6.55 -12.71 12.47
CA SER A 52 5.74 -11.49 12.61
C SER A 52 5.68 -10.70 11.31
N ARG A 53 4.50 -10.17 10.98
CA ARG A 53 4.30 -9.35 9.78
C ARG A 53 3.50 -8.08 10.11
N VAL A 54 3.99 -6.94 9.62
CA VAL A 54 3.31 -5.65 9.74
C VAL A 54 2.37 -5.49 8.55
N PHE A 55 1.13 -5.09 8.83
CA PHE A 55 0.15 -4.71 7.81
C PHE A 55 -0.19 -3.22 7.95
N ALA A 56 -0.07 -2.48 6.86
CA ALA A 56 -0.55 -1.10 6.75
C ALA A 56 -1.76 -1.06 5.82
N PHE A 57 -2.91 -0.62 6.33
CA PHE A 57 -4.13 -0.42 5.56
C PHE A 57 -4.31 1.06 5.28
N LEU A 58 -4.21 1.43 4.00
CA LEU A 58 -4.13 2.82 3.56
C LEU A 58 -5.25 3.14 2.55
N GLY A 59 -5.64 4.41 2.47
CA GLY A 59 -6.47 4.92 1.37
C GLY A 59 -5.60 5.42 0.21
N ASP A 60 -6.07 5.32 -1.03
CA ASP A 60 -5.37 5.95 -2.17
C ASP A 60 -5.28 7.47 -2.06
N GLY A 61 -6.30 8.13 -1.47
CA GLY A 61 -6.23 9.56 -1.13
C GLY A 61 -5.23 9.91 -0.03
N GLU A 62 -4.98 9.01 0.92
CA GLU A 62 -3.95 9.19 1.95
C GLU A 62 -2.53 9.14 1.36
N MET A 63 -2.36 8.48 0.21
CA MET A 63 -1.05 8.39 -0.47
C MET A 63 -0.57 9.72 -1.06
N ASP A 64 -1.38 10.78 -1.05
CA ASP A 64 -0.95 12.14 -1.37
C ASP A 64 -0.14 12.79 -0.23
N GLU A 65 -0.18 12.23 1.00
CA GLU A 65 0.60 12.75 2.13
C GLU A 65 2.11 12.50 1.93
N PRO A 66 2.98 13.49 2.19
CA PRO A 66 4.43 13.36 2.01
C PRO A 66 5.03 12.18 2.79
N GLU A 67 4.55 11.93 3.99
CA GLU A 67 4.97 10.84 4.87
C GLU A 67 4.66 9.48 4.24
N ALA A 68 3.51 9.34 3.59
CA ALA A 68 3.11 8.11 2.91
C ALA A 68 4.06 7.81 1.75
N ILE A 69 4.37 8.80 0.91
CA ILE A 69 5.31 8.64 -0.22
C ILE A 69 6.72 8.34 0.27
N ALA A 70 7.21 9.08 1.27
CA ALA A 70 8.55 8.85 1.83
C ALA A 70 8.71 7.44 2.40
N SER A 71 7.66 6.90 3.03
CA SER A 71 7.67 5.55 3.61
C SER A 71 7.97 4.45 2.58
N ILE A 72 7.48 4.60 1.34
CA ILE A 72 7.69 3.65 0.24
C ILE A 72 9.18 3.48 -0.05
N ALA A 73 9.90 4.59 -0.20
CA ALA A 73 11.32 4.57 -0.51
C ALA A 73 12.16 3.98 0.64
N VAL A 74 11.81 4.30 1.89
CA VAL A 74 12.53 3.77 3.07
C VAL A 74 12.40 2.25 3.15
N ALA A 75 11.20 1.70 3.04
CA ALA A 75 10.97 0.26 3.11
C ALA A 75 11.65 -0.50 1.96
N GLY A 76 11.62 0.07 0.75
CA GLY A 76 12.29 -0.48 -0.41
C GLY A 76 13.81 -0.58 -0.21
N ARG A 77 14.43 0.49 0.31
CA ARG A 77 15.87 0.54 0.61
C ARG A 77 16.28 -0.46 1.70
N GLU A 78 15.45 -0.64 2.73
CA GLU A 78 15.73 -1.55 3.85
C GLU A 78 15.29 -3.00 3.57
N GLN A 79 14.72 -3.29 2.40
CA GLN A 79 14.26 -4.62 1.98
C GLN A 79 13.35 -5.28 3.04
N LEU A 80 12.31 -4.56 3.44
CA LEU A 80 11.37 -5.01 4.48
C LEU A 80 10.37 -6.03 3.93
N ASP A 81 10.77 -7.30 3.85
CA ASP A 81 9.91 -8.45 3.48
C ASP A 81 8.84 -8.82 4.54
N ASN A 82 8.95 -8.28 5.75
CA ASN A 82 7.99 -8.44 6.84
C ASN A 82 6.91 -7.34 6.86
N LEU A 83 6.81 -6.54 5.80
CA LEU A 83 5.81 -5.47 5.65
C LEU A 83 4.90 -5.73 4.44
N ILE A 84 3.59 -5.68 4.67
CA ILE A 84 2.57 -5.65 3.61
C ILE A 84 1.80 -4.35 3.71
N VAL A 85 1.73 -3.65 2.58
CA VAL A 85 0.90 -2.46 2.42
C VAL A 85 -0.31 -2.79 1.56
N VAL A 86 -1.49 -2.52 2.07
CA VAL A 86 -2.77 -2.69 1.40
C VAL A 86 -3.34 -1.30 1.14
N VAL A 87 -3.29 -0.85 -0.11
CA VAL A 87 -3.90 0.42 -0.52
C VAL A 87 -5.29 0.14 -1.10
N ASN A 88 -6.31 0.71 -0.47
CA ASN A 88 -7.66 0.70 -1.01
C ASN A 88 -7.79 1.78 -2.09
N CYS A 89 -7.69 1.35 -3.35
CA CYS A 89 -7.87 2.21 -4.51
C CYS A 89 -9.34 2.31 -4.92
N ASN A 90 -10.14 3.00 -4.11
CA ASN A 90 -11.55 3.30 -4.45
C ASN A 90 -11.70 4.49 -5.41
N LEU A 91 -10.57 5.12 -5.79
CA LEU A 91 -10.42 6.22 -6.73
C LEU A 91 -10.95 7.57 -6.20
N GLN A 92 -11.30 7.66 -4.91
CA GLN A 92 -11.95 8.83 -4.32
C GLN A 92 -11.33 9.24 -2.98
N ARG A 93 -11.28 10.55 -2.75
CA ARG A 93 -11.09 11.21 -1.46
C ARG A 93 -12.39 11.92 -1.06
N LEU A 94 -12.39 12.54 0.13
CA LEU A 94 -13.59 13.19 0.69
C LEU A 94 -14.27 14.18 -0.27
N ASP A 95 -13.48 14.95 -1.02
CA ASP A 95 -13.98 16.02 -1.90
C ASP A 95 -14.03 15.64 -3.39
N GLY A 96 -13.84 14.36 -3.75
CA GLY A 96 -13.92 13.91 -5.15
C GLY A 96 -12.82 12.92 -5.55
N PRO A 97 -12.55 12.73 -6.86
CA PRO A 97 -11.58 11.75 -7.31
C PRO A 97 -10.15 12.13 -6.90
N VAL A 98 -9.33 11.12 -6.54
CA VAL A 98 -7.90 11.33 -6.22
C VAL A 98 -7.14 11.82 -7.44
N ARG A 99 -7.43 11.21 -8.59
CA ARG A 99 -6.95 11.62 -9.92
C ARG A 99 -8.13 11.57 -10.89
N GLY A 100 -8.65 12.73 -11.30
CA GLY A 100 -9.80 12.80 -12.21
C GLY A 100 -9.46 12.51 -13.68
N ASN A 101 -8.20 12.80 -14.09
CA ASN A 101 -7.75 12.73 -15.49
C ASN A 101 -6.58 11.74 -15.69
N SER A 102 -6.21 10.99 -14.66
CA SER A 102 -5.12 10.01 -14.69
C SER A 102 -5.46 8.81 -13.80
N SER A 103 -4.60 7.79 -13.78
CA SER A 103 -4.83 6.57 -13.02
C SER A 103 -3.95 6.50 -11.79
N ILE A 104 -4.52 6.77 -10.61
CA ILE A 104 -3.81 6.65 -9.32
C ILE A 104 -3.21 5.25 -9.11
N ILE A 105 -3.89 4.19 -9.57
CA ILE A 105 -3.37 2.81 -9.48
C ILE A 105 -2.05 2.64 -10.24
N GLN A 106 -1.90 3.31 -11.40
CA GLN A 106 -0.69 3.21 -12.23
C GLN A 106 0.43 4.08 -11.67
N GLU A 107 0.08 5.25 -11.14
CA GLU A 107 1.00 6.13 -10.41
C GLU A 107 1.60 5.41 -9.21
N LEU A 108 0.75 4.82 -8.36
CA LEU A 108 1.19 4.04 -7.20
C LEU A 108 2.02 2.82 -7.62
N GLU A 109 1.59 2.05 -8.63
CA GLU A 109 2.40 0.94 -9.14
C GLU A 109 3.80 1.41 -9.56
N GLY A 110 3.91 2.52 -10.28
CA GLY A 110 5.18 3.10 -10.69
C GLY A 110 6.07 3.48 -9.50
N LEU A 111 5.49 4.15 -8.50
CA LEU A 111 6.20 4.55 -7.27
C LEU A 111 6.71 3.33 -6.49
N TYR A 112 5.83 2.36 -6.21
CA TYR A 112 6.19 1.17 -5.45
C TYR A 112 7.21 0.30 -6.19
N ARG A 113 6.99 0.02 -7.49
CA ARG A 113 7.96 -0.75 -8.29
C ARG A 113 9.30 -0.03 -8.43
N GLY A 114 9.28 1.28 -8.64
CA GLY A 114 10.49 2.12 -8.72
C GLY A 114 11.30 2.09 -7.43
N ALA A 115 10.63 1.93 -6.28
CA ALA A 115 11.27 1.74 -4.98
C ALA A 115 11.63 0.27 -4.66
N GLY A 116 11.47 -0.67 -5.60
CA GLY A 116 11.87 -2.07 -5.41
C GLY A 116 10.82 -2.97 -4.73
N TRP A 117 9.57 -2.53 -4.62
CA TRP A 117 8.51 -3.36 -4.06
C TRP A 117 7.96 -4.39 -5.05
N THR A 118 7.47 -5.49 -4.48
CA THR A 118 6.56 -6.39 -5.21
C THR A 118 5.16 -5.81 -5.19
N VAL A 119 4.62 -5.47 -6.37
CA VAL A 119 3.27 -4.90 -6.52
C VAL A 119 2.31 -5.94 -7.08
N ILE A 120 1.24 -6.21 -6.34
CA ILE A 120 0.11 -7.06 -6.73
C ILE A 120 -1.13 -6.19 -6.89
N LYS A 121 -1.73 -6.21 -8.08
CA LYS A 121 -2.94 -5.43 -8.40
C LYS A 121 -4.17 -6.32 -8.43
N LEU A 122 -5.16 -6.00 -7.60
CA LEU A 122 -6.46 -6.67 -7.54
C LEU A 122 -7.53 -5.79 -8.21
N ILE A 123 -7.57 -5.79 -9.54
CA ILE A 123 -8.40 -4.85 -10.32
C ILE A 123 -9.77 -5.43 -10.68
N TRP A 124 -9.80 -6.71 -11.06
CA TRP A 124 -10.98 -7.35 -11.61
C TRP A 124 -11.34 -8.60 -10.80
N GLY A 125 -12.63 -8.80 -10.56
CA GLY A 125 -13.14 -10.05 -10.02
C GLY A 125 -13.23 -11.15 -11.10
N SER A 126 -13.41 -12.39 -10.66
CA SER A 126 -13.41 -13.58 -11.53
C SER A 126 -14.46 -13.59 -12.66
N GLY A 127 -15.50 -12.74 -12.57
CA GLY A 127 -16.46 -12.54 -13.66
C GLY A 127 -15.81 -12.03 -14.96
N TRP A 128 -14.66 -11.36 -14.86
CA TRP A 128 -13.91 -10.85 -16.00
C TRP A 128 -13.00 -11.90 -16.65
N ASP A 129 -12.70 -13.00 -15.98
CA ASP A 129 -11.76 -14.02 -16.47
C ASP A 129 -12.17 -14.54 -17.85
N ARG A 130 -13.47 -14.82 -18.04
CA ARG A 130 -14.00 -15.29 -19.31
C ARG A 130 -13.90 -14.26 -20.44
N VAL A 131 -14.00 -12.98 -20.10
CA VAL A 131 -13.89 -11.88 -21.08
C VAL A 131 -12.44 -11.79 -21.53
N PHE A 132 -11.49 -11.74 -20.59
CA PHE A 132 -10.07 -11.66 -20.92
C PHE A 132 -9.54 -12.90 -21.66
N GLN A 133 -10.01 -14.10 -21.30
CA GLN A 133 -9.64 -15.33 -22.02
C GLN A 133 -10.11 -15.34 -23.48
N ARG A 134 -11.18 -14.62 -23.81
CA ARG A 134 -11.74 -14.52 -25.17
C ARG A 134 -11.19 -13.35 -25.97
N ASP A 135 -10.46 -12.44 -25.33
CA ASP A 135 -9.91 -11.27 -25.99
C ASP A 135 -8.63 -11.62 -26.77
N THR A 136 -8.80 -12.21 -27.96
CA THR A 136 -7.70 -12.65 -28.82
C THR A 136 -7.26 -11.59 -29.84
N LYS A 137 -7.91 -10.42 -29.87
CA LYS A 137 -7.51 -9.32 -30.75
C LYS A 137 -6.37 -8.55 -30.10
N ARG A 138 -5.13 -8.90 -30.46
CA ARG A 138 -4.02 -7.93 -30.38
C ARG A 138 -4.43 -6.72 -31.22
N GLY A 139 -4.48 -5.54 -30.63
CA GLY A 139 -4.75 -4.30 -31.37
C GLY A 139 -3.81 -4.19 -32.57
N ALA A 140 -4.37 -4.29 -33.77
CA ALA A 140 -3.74 -3.85 -34.99
C ALA A 140 -3.77 -2.31 -34.98
N SER A 141 -2.66 -1.71 -34.57
CA SER A 141 -2.34 -0.32 -34.88
C SER A 141 -0.99 -0.29 -35.58
N GLY A 142 -1.06 -0.15 -36.90
CA GLY A 142 -0.02 0.45 -37.76
C GLY A 142 1.25 -0.36 -37.98
N GLU A 143 1.34 -1.00 -39.14
CA GLU A 143 2.61 -1.05 -39.88
C GLU A 143 3.05 0.39 -40.19
N ASP A 144 4.30 0.72 -39.87
CA ASP A 144 5.22 1.33 -40.83
C ASP A 144 6.65 1.02 -40.38
N GLY A 145 7.45 0.53 -41.34
CA GLY A 145 8.77 -0.06 -41.13
C GLY A 145 9.90 0.95 -40.92
N GLY A 146 11.05 0.45 -40.47
CA GLY A 146 12.28 1.22 -40.38
C GLY A 146 13.36 0.58 -39.52
N ASP A 147 14.09 -0.37 -40.13
CA ASP A 147 15.51 -0.72 -39.95
C ASP A 147 16.19 -0.80 -38.56
N HIS A 148 16.77 -2.00 -38.38
CA HIS A 148 18.00 -2.38 -37.66
C HIS A 148 18.03 -2.38 -36.12
#